data_AF-A0A382GX55-F1
#
_entry.id   AF-A0A382GX55-F1
#
_cell.length_a   1.000
_cell.length_b   1.000
_cell.length_c   1.000
_cell.angle_alpha   90.00
_cell.angle_beta   90.00
_cell.angle_gamma   90.00
#
_symmetry.space_group_name_H-M   'P 1'
#
loop_
_entity.id
_entity.type
_entity.pdbx_description
1 polymer ?
#
loop_
_entity_poly.entity_id
_entity_poly.type
_entity_poly.pdbx_seq_one_letter_code
_entity_poly.pdbx_strand_id
1 'polypeptide(L)'
;HFWPSLIFMNGVFMPMFIQGLAGVSRRLWDGGQLYAHAQDVLQWNEFMSISAFCLAAAQIPFIINIFMSLFYGEKVDRNPWGATTLEWSAPSPPLPHVNFEGRVEVYREPYEYSVPGAKKDFTPQTEK
;
A
#
# COMPACT_ATOMS: atom_id res chain seq x y z
N HIS A 1 -7.11 -6.97 -5.63
CA HIS A 1 -6.63 -6.22 -4.46
C HIS A 1 -6.65 -4.71 -4.71
N PHE A 2 -5.70 -4.13 -5.46
CA PHE A 2 -5.57 -2.66 -5.58
C PHE A 2 -6.86 -1.93 -6.03
N TRP A 3 -7.34 -2.15 -7.27
CA TRP A 3 -8.51 -1.47 -7.81
C TRP A 3 -9.80 -1.61 -6.97
N PRO A 4 -10.23 -2.83 -6.58
CA PRO A 4 -11.40 -2.95 -5.72
C PRO A 4 -11.18 -2.32 -4.34
N SER A 5 -9.96 -2.38 -3.78
CA SER A 5 -9.66 -1.69 -2.51
C SER A 5 -9.79 -0.18 -2.65
N LEU A 6 -9.28 0.41 -3.74
CA LEU A 6 -9.41 1.83 -4.00
C LEU A 6 -10.88 2.25 -4.11
N ILE A 7 -11.69 1.50 -4.85
CA ILE A 7 -13.12 1.77 -5.02
C ILE A 7 -13.86 1.68 -3.68
N PHE A 8 -13.72 0.57 -2.96
CA PHE A 8 -14.47 0.36 -1.71
C PHE A 8 -13.95 1.20 -0.54
N MET A 9 -12.67 1.54 -0.50
CA MET A 9 -12.14 2.53 0.43
C MET A 9 -12.82 3.88 0.25
N ASN A 10 -12.94 4.35 -1.01
CA ASN A 10 -13.72 5.57 -1.28
C ASN A 10 -15.21 5.39 -0.93
N GLY A 11 -15.80 4.21 -1.19
CA GLY A 11 -17.17 3.90 -0.78
C GLY A 11 -17.40 3.95 0.73
N VAL A 12 -16.40 3.61 1.54
CA VAL A 12 -16.46 3.74 3.01
C VAL A 12 -16.28 5.20 3.45
N PHE A 13 -15.24 5.88 2.97
CA PHE A 13 -14.85 7.17 3.55
C PHE A 13 -15.51 8.39 2.88
N MET A 14 -15.91 8.32 1.61
CA MET A 14 -16.55 9.47 0.94
C MET A 14 -17.89 9.87 1.57
N PRO A 15 -18.80 8.93 1.91
CA PRO A 15 -20.06 9.28 2.58
C PRO A 15 -19.85 9.90 3.98
N MET A 16 -18.72 9.63 4.64
CA MET A 16 -18.41 10.25 5.93
C MET A 16 -18.23 11.77 5.83
N PHE A 17 -17.81 12.31 4.67
CA PHE A 17 -17.81 13.76 4.46
C PHE A 17 -19.23 14.33 4.46
N ILE A 18 -20.18 13.65 3.83
CA ILE A 18 -21.59 14.05 3.80
C ILE A 18 -22.16 14.05 5.22
N GLN A 19 -21.94 12.98 5.98
CA GLN A 19 -22.42 12.87 7.36
C GLN A 19 -21.74 13.88 8.30
N GLY A 20 -20.43 14.12 8.12
CA GLY A 20 -19.70 15.12 8.88
C GLY A 20 -20.22 16.54 8.64
N LEU A 21 -20.51 16.89 7.38
CA LEU A 21 -21.12 18.17 7.00
C LEU A 21 -22.55 18.33 7.52
N ALA A 22 -23.30 17.23 7.62
CA ALA A 22 -24.62 17.21 8.26
C ALA A 22 -24.55 17.34 9.80
N GLY A 23 -23.36 17.37 10.41
CA GLY A 23 -23.19 17.53 11.85
C GLY A 23 -23.34 16.24 12.66
N VAL A 24 -23.22 15.07 12.02
CA VAL A 24 -23.18 13.79 12.73
C VAL A 24 -21.84 13.65 13.45
N SER A 25 -21.84 13.62 14.78
CA SER A 25 -20.63 13.42 15.57
C SER A 25 -20.13 11.98 15.44
N ARG A 26 -18.81 11.81 15.55
CA ARG A 26 -18.17 10.50 15.72
C ARG A 26 -18.59 9.84 17.04
N ARG A 27 -18.37 8.52 17.12
CA ARG A 27 -18.57 7.66 18.32
C ARG A 27 -20.05 7.50 18.74
N LEU A 28 -20.96 7.54 17.78
CA LEU A 28 -22.37 7.20 17.97
C LEU A 28 -22.57 5.72 17.61
N TRP A 29 -23.02 4.92 18.57
CA TRP A 29 -23.20 3.48 18.39
C TRP A 29 -24.43 3.14 17.54
N ASP A 30 -25.43 4.02 17.53
CA ASP A 30 -26.68 3.94 16.78
C ASP A 30 -26.58 4.58 15.39
N GLY A 31 -25.39 5.02 14.99
CA GLY A 31 -25.16 5.71 13.71
C GLY A 31 -25.83 7.08 13.59
N GLY A 32 -26.29 7.67 14.71
CA GLY A 32 -26.97 8.97 14.72
C GLY A 32 -28.49 8.91 14.72
N GLN A 33 -29.11 7.72 14.84
CA GLN A 33 -30.57 7.54 14.81
C GLN A 33 -31.33 8.39 15.83
N LEU A 34 -30.75 8.68 17.00
CA LEU A 34 -31.38 9.52 18.02
C LEU A 34 -31.43 11.01 17.67
N TYR A 35 -30.70 11.44 16.63
CA TYR A 35 -30.60 12.84 16.25
C TYR A 35 -31.48 13.16 15.04
N ALA A 36 -32.33 14.17 15.19
CA ALA A 36 -33.24 14.61 14.12
C ALA A 36 -32.47 15.08 12.86
N HIS A 37 -31.33 15.76 13.04
CA HIS A 37 -30.50 16.26 11.94
C HIS A 37 -29.76 15.16 11.17
N ALA A 38 -29.70 13.94 11.70
CA ALA A 38 -29.00 12.83 11.06
C ALA A 38 -29.92 11.97 10.16
N GLN A 39 -31.25 12.14 10.25
CA GLN A 39 -32.21 11.25 9.59
C GLN A 39 -32.02 11.20 8.06
N ASP A 40 -31.72 12.34 7.44
CA ASP A 40 -31.53 12.47 5.98
C ASP A 40 -30.21 11.86 5.47
N VAL A 41 -29.31 11.44 6.37
CA VAL A 41 -28.00 10.87 6.03
C VAL A 41 -27.77 9.48 6.63
N LEU A 42 -28.78 8.88 7.26
CA LEU A 42 -28.69 7.55 7.86
C LEU A 42 -28.46 6.44 6.84
N GLN A 43 -29.01 6.56 5.63
CA GLN A 43 -28.84 5.58 4.54
C GLN A 43 -27.36 5.36 4.16
N TRP A 44 -26.52 6.38 4.38
CA TRP A 44 -25.10 6.27 4.10
C TRP A 44 -24.39 5.28 5.04
N ASN A 45 -24.91 5.05 6.25
CA ASN A 45 -24.36 4.03 7.16
C ASN A 45 -24.42 2.62 6.57
N GLU A 46 -25.54 2.28 5.91
CA GLU A 46 -25.71 0.99 5.26
C GLU A 46 -24.75 0.84 4.07
N PHE A 47 -24.69 1.86 3.20
CA PHE A 47 -23.78 1.87 2.06
C PHE A 47 -22.30 1.75 2.47
N MET A 48 -21.89 2.47 3.52
CA MET A 48 -20.53 2.37 4.08
C MET A 48 -20.26 0.98 4.64
N SER A 49 -21.24 0.36 5.32
CA SER A 49 -21.09 -0.99 5.88
C SER A 49 -20.91 -2.04 4.79
N ILE A 50 -21.73 -1.98 3.73
CA ILE A 50 -21.58 -2.85 2.56
C ILE A 50 -20.20 -2.65 1.92
N SER A 51 -19.79 -1.39 1.72
CA SER A 51 -18.48 -1.05 1.18
C SER A 51 -17.33 -1.60 2.06
N ALA A 52 -17.48 -1.56 3.38
CA ALA A 52 -16.48 -2.09 4.31
C ALA A 52 -16.33 -3.62 4.19
N PHE A 53 -17.43 -4.36 4.07
CA PHE A 53 -17.38 -5.81 3.82
C PHE A 53 -16.77 -6.13 2.44
N CYS A 54 -17.13 -5.37 1.41
CA CYS A 54 -16.53 -5.52 0.09
C CYS A 54 -15.02 -5.19 0.10
N LEU A 55 -14.59 -4.19 0.87
CA LEU A 55 -13.18 -3.85 1.06
C LEU A 55 -12.42 -4.99 1.74
N ALA A 56 -13.02 -5.64 2.76
CA ALA A 56 -12.46 -6.82 3.40
C ALA A 56 -12.30 -7.98 2.40
N ALA A 57 -13.34 -8.25 1.59
CA ALA A 57 -13.27 -9.25 0.53
C ALA A 57 -12.20 -8.93 -0.52
N ALA A 58 -11.99 -7.65 -0.85
CA ALA A 58 -10.95 -7.20 -1.77
C ALA A 58 -9.51 -7.48 -1.29
N GLN A 59 -9.31 -7.80 0.01
CA GLN A 59 -8.03 -8.21 0.57
C GLN A 59 -7.74 -9.70 0.36
N ILE A 60 -8.76 -10.54 0.16
CA ILE A 60 -8.58 -11.99 -0.01
C ILE A 60 -7.57 -12.33 -1.13
N PRO A 61 -7.64 -11.73 -2.33
CA PRO A 61 -6.64 -11.97 -3.37
C PRO A 61 -5.21 -11.63 -2.97
N PHE A 62 -5.02 -10.62 -2.11
CA PHE A 62 -3.69 -10.24 -1.62
C PHE A 62 -3.14 -11.27 -0.63
N ILE A 63 -3.98 -11.74 0.30
CA ILE A 63 -3.60 -12.81 1.23
C ILE A 63 -3.23 -14.09 0.47
N ILE A 64 -4.05 -14.48 -0.51
CA ILE A 64 -3.75 -15.62 -1.38
C ILE A 64 -2.42 -15.41 -2.13
N ASN A 65 -2.20 -14.21 -2.69
CA ASN A 65 -0.97 -13.89 -3.39
C ASN A 65 0.26 -13.99 -2.49
N ILE A 66 0.21 -13.51 -1.24
CA ILE A 66 1.31 -13.65 -0.27
C ILE A 66 1.68 -15.12 -0.08
N PHE A 67 0.71 -15.98 0.22
CA PHE A 67 1.00 -17.38 0.49
C PHE A 67 1.46 -18.13 -0.77
N MET A 68 0.84 -17.85 -1.91
CA MET A 68 1.28 -18.43 -3.19
C MET A 68 2.70 -18.00 -3.55
N SER A 69 3.04 -16.72 -3.43
CA SER A 69 4.40 -16.23 -3.72
C SER A 69 5.42 -16.77 -2.72
N LEU A 70 5.05 -16.95 -1.45
CA LEU A 70 5.96 -17.49 -0.44
C LEU A 70 6.34 -18.95 -0.70
N PHE A 71 5.38 -19.78 -1.13
CA PHE A 71 5.61 -21.22 -1.31
C PHE A 71 5.93 -21.63 -2.76
N TYR A 72 5.44 -20.89 -3.75
CA TYR A 72 5.53 -21.24 -5.17
C TYR A 72 6.04 -20.10 -6.06
N GLY A 73 6.43 -18.96 -5.48
CA GLY A 73 6.93 -17.82 -6.24
C GLY A 73 8.25 -18.11 -6.95
N GLU A 74 8.46 -17.41 -8.07
CA GLU A 74 9.73 -17.44 -8.81
C GLU A 74 10.85 -16.83 -7.97
N LYS A 75 12.03 -17.47 -7.99
CA LYS A 75 13.21 -16.93 -7.33
C LYS A 75 13.74 -15.76 -8.15
N VAL A 76 13.85 -14.61 -7.51
CA VAL A 76 14.38 -13.39 -8.12
C VAL A 76 15.81 -13.12 -7.65
N ASP A 77 16.55 -12.38 -8.47
CA ASP A 77 17.86 -11.83 -8.08
C ASP A 77 17.68 -10.68 -7.06
N ARG A 78 18.78 -10.06 -6.62
CA ARG A 78 18.82 -8.99 -5.62
C ARG A 78 17.94 -7.80 -5.97
N ASN A 79 17.90 -7.42 -7.24
CA ASN A 79 17.25 -6.19 -7.69
C ASN A 79 16.34 -6.41 -8.92
N PRO A 80 15.15 -7.01 -8.73
CA PRO A 80 14.21 -7.23 -9.83
C PRO A 80 13.55 -5.95 -10.32
N TRP A 81 13.61 -4.85 -9.57
CA TRP A 81 12.92 -3.59 -9.87
C TRP A 81 13.83 -2.50 -10.46
N GLY A 82 15.13 -2.77 -10.60
CA GLY A 82 16.09 -1.78 -11.07
C GLY A 82 16.19 -0.56 -10.15
N ALA A 83 16.01 -0.73 -8.84
CA ALA A 83 16.08 0.36 -7.90
C ALA A 83 17.55 0.75 -7.60
N THR A 84 17.76 2.03 -7.30
CA THR A 84 19.10 2.62 -7.16
C THR A 84 19.63 2.61 -5.74
N THR A 85 18.76 2.45 -4.76
CA THR A 85 19.07 2.57 -3.34
C THR A 85 19.85 1.37 -2.78
N LEU A 86 20.57 1.60 -1.68
CA LEU A 86 21.49 0.62 -1.08
C LEU A 86 20.87 -0.73 -0.73
N GLU A 87 19.61 -0.77 -0.29
CA GLU A 87 18.95 -2.02 0.10
C GLU A 87 18.89 -3.03 -1.05
N TRP A 88 18.90 -2.57 -2.30
CA TRP A 88 18.88 -3.42 -3.49
C TRP A 88 20.26 -3.98 -3.88
N SER A 89 21.31 -3.65 -3.11
CA SER A 89 22.62 -4.32 -3.19
C SER A 89 22.71 -5.56 -2.29
N ALA A 90 21.80 -5.69 -1.31
CA ALA A 90 21.75 -6.84 -0.40
C ALA A 90 21.32 -8.12 -1.14
N PRO A 91 21.78 -9.30 -0.70
CA PRO A 91 21.24 -10.56 -1.19
C PRO A 91 19.75 -10.70 -0.88
N SER A 92 19.03 -11.50 -1.68
CA SER A 92 17.62 -11.82 -1.46
C SER A 92 17.45 -13.32 -1.22
N PRO A 93 17.09 -13.78 -0.01
CA PRO A 93 16.79 -12.98 1.19
C PRO A 93 18.04 -12.36 1.84
N PRO A 94 17.89 -11.26 2.62
CA PRO A 94 19.00 -10.62 3.31
C PRO A 94 19.71 -11.55 4.30
N LEU A 95 21.02 -11.36 4.48
CA LEU A 95 21.80 -12.13 5.45
C LEU A 95 21.33 -11.84 6.89
N PRO A 96 21.11 -12.87 7.73
CA PRO A 96 20.72 -12.67 9.12
C PRO A 96 21.71 -11.77 9.86
N HIS A 97 21.19 -10.77 10.58
CA HIS A 97 21.93 -9.83 11.46
C HIS A 97 22.95 -8.89 10.80
N VAL A 98 23.41 -9.18 9.58
CA VAL A 98 24.46 -8.39 8.88
C VAL A 98 23.90 -7.61 7.69
N ASN A 99 22.78 -8.06 7.11
CA ASN A 99 22.12 -7.52 5.90
C ASN A 99 22.94 -7.62 4.60
N PHE A 100 24.22 -7.24 4.62
CA PHE A 100 25.11 -7.19 3.46
C PHE A 100 26.27 -8.19 3.58
N GLU A 101 26.83 -8.62 2.44
CA GLU A 101 27.97 -9.55 2.38
C GLU A 101 29.31 -8.91 2.79
N GLY A 102 29.40 -7.58 2.72
CA GLY A 102 30.61 -6.84 3.01
C GLY A 102 30.35 -5.34 3.14
N ARG A 103 31.44 -4.57 3.22
CA ARG A 103 31.35 -3.11 3.29
C ARG A 103 30.81 -2.56 1.98
N VAL A 104 29.70 -1.84 2.07
CA VAL A 104 29.10 -1.15 0.93
C VAL A 104 29.62 0.28 0.88
N GLU A 105 30.09 0.69 -0.29
CA GLU A 105 30.50 2.07 -0.57
C GLU A 105 29.41 2.77 -1.38
N VAL A 106 29.17 4.04 -1.08
CA VAL A 106 28.18 4.88 -1.75
C VAL A 106 28.92 5.88 -2.63
N TYR A 107 28.69 5.82 -3.94
CA TYR A 107 29.33 6.73 -4.89
C TYR A 107 28.41 7.86 -5.37
N ARG A 108 27.10 7.77 -5.10
CA ARG A 108 26.06 8.62 -5.70
C ARG A 108 24.77 8.69 -4.88
N GLU A 109 23.86 9.54 -5.34
CA GLU A 109 22.55 9.78 -4.73
C GLU A 109 21.54 8.64 -4.96
N PRO A 110 20.51 8.52 -4.08
CA PRO A 110 19.55 7.42 -4.14
C PRO A 110 18.55 7.48 -5.29
N TYR A 111 18.59 8.49 -6.17
CA TYR A 111 17.60 8.71 -7.25
C TYR A 111 18.22 8.87 -8.65
N GLU A 112 19.38 8.27 -8.91
CA GLU A 112 20.02 8.28 -10.24
C GLU A 112 19.31 7.36 -11.26
N TYR A 113 18.09 7.75 -11.61
CA TYR A 113 17.32 7.18 -12.72
C TYR A 113 17.48 8.04 -13.96
N SER A 114 17.60 7.40 -15.13
CA SER A 114 17.64 8.04 -16.46
C SER A 114 18.72 9.13 -16.58
N VAL A 115 19.91 8.87 -16.02
CA VAL A 115 21.04 9.81 -16.08
C VAL A 115 21.48 10.02 -17.54
N PRO A 116 21.51 11.26 -18.05
CA PRO A 116 21.90 11.53 -19.42
C PRO A 116 23.31 10.98 -19.74
N GLY A 117 23.41 10.12 -20.75
CA GLY A 117 24.67 9.49 -21.17
C GLY A 117 25.02 8.19 -20.44
N ALA A 118 24.22 7.76 -19.46
CA ALA A 118 24.37 6.43 -18.86
C ALA A 118 23.88 5.33 -19.81
N LYS A 119 24.49 4.14 -19.70
CA LYS A 119 24.11 2.97 -20.52
C LYS A 119 22.81 2.29 -20.06
N LYS A 120 22.41 2.52 -18.81
CA LYS A 120 21.25 1.92 -18.15
C LYS A 120 20.34 3.02 -17.63
N ASP A 121 19.05 2.71 -17.54
CA ASP A 121 18.03 3.61 -17.01
C ASP A 121 18.10 3.79 -15.49
N PHE A 122 18.90 2.99 -14.80
CA PHE A 122 19.14 3.12 -13.36
C PHE A 122 20.61 2.87 -13.07
N THR A 123 21.17 3.64 -12.14
CA THR A 123 22.55 3.42 -11.68
C THR A 123 22.59 3.25 -10.16
N PRO A 124 22.81 2.02 -9.65
CA PRO A 124 22.84 1.75 -8.22
C PRO A 124 23.91 2.53 -7.47
N GLN A 125 23.62 2.93 -6.24
CA GLN A 125 24.53 3.70 -5.37
C GLN A 125 25.90 3.05 -5.17
N THR A 126 25.98 1.74 -5.35
CA THR A 126 27.17 0.90 -5.15
C THR A 126 28.00 0.71 -6.42
N GLU A 127 27.52 1.16 -7.58
CA GLU A 127 28.26 1.10 -8.86
C GLU A 127 29.17 2.33 -8.96
N LYS A 128 30.40 2.15 -9.47
CA LYS A 128 31.33 3.26 -9.76
C LYS A 128 31.07 3.85 -11.13
#